data_AF-A0A7C6VVJ7-F1
#
_entry.id   AF-A0A7C6VVJ7-F1
#
_cell.length_a   1.000
_cell.length_b   1.000
_cell.length_c   1.000
_cell.angle_alpha   90.00
_cell.angle_beta   90.00
_cell.angle_gamma   90.00
#
_symmetry.space_group_name_H-M   'P 1'
#
loop_
_entity.id
_entity.type
_entity.pdbx_description
1 polymer ?
#
loop_
_entity_poly.entity_id
_entity_poly.type
_entity_poly.pdbx_seq_one_letter_code
_entity_poly.pdbx_strand_id
1 'polypeptide(L)'
;MTTKELLYGSLLTALALLIPLAFQGWLQVVIPPFSATLASHLPSMLAMTISPQTAAFVGVGSSLGFLMTLGPVVALRAAVHIVFGIVGALVYARSGALWKALLAALPIHALGETLVVLPFGFTFSQALLIIGLGTAMHHVADGVITSAVFHAMTKAGVNLSLRPKRPVNHL
;
A
#
# COMPACT_ATOMS: atom_id res chain seq x y z
N MET A 1 5.62 -17.98 6.58
CA MET A 1 5.32 -17.75 5.15
C MET A 1 5.25 -19.08 4.40
N THR A 2 4.15 -19.37 3.72
CA THR A 2 3.96 -20.54 2.84
C THR A 2 4.54 -20.29 1.45
N THR A 3 4.70 -21.34 0.63
CA THR A 3 5.15 -21.21 -0.77
C THR A 3 4.22 -20.30 -1.59
N LYS A 4 2.90 -20.35 -1.35
CA LYS A 4 1.94 -19.46 -2.03
C LYS A 4 2.08 -18.01 -1.59
N GLU A 5 2.27 -17.76 -0.30
CA GLU A 5 2.52 -16.40 0.23
C GLU A 5 3.83 -15.83 -0.33
N LEU A 6 4.87 -16.66 -0.46
CA LEU A 6 6.13 -16.26 -1.08
C LEU A 6 5.94 -15.94 -2.57
N LEU A 7 5.23 -16.78 -3.32
CA LEU A 7 4.99 -16.55 -4.76
C LEU A 7 4.19 -15.26 -5.02
N TYR A 8 3.05 -15.09 -4.37
CA TYR A 8 2.26 -13.87 -4.52
C TYR A 8 2.97 -12.64 -3.94
N GLY A 9 3.67 -12.80 -2.82
CA GLY A 9 4.46 -11.73 -2.23
C GLY A 9 5.56 -11.24 -3.16
N SER A 10 6.30 -12.15 -3.79
CA SER A 10 7.34 -11.80 -4.79
C SER A 10 6.74 -11.08 -6.00
N LEU A 11 5.62 -11.58 -6.54
CA LEU A 11 4.94 -10.94 -7.68
C LEU A 11 4.44 -9.53 -7.34
N LEU A 12 3.77 -9.36 -6.19
CA LEU A 12 3.29 -8.06 -5.75
C LEU A 12 4.43 -7.11 -5.38
N THR A 13 5.54 -7.63 -4.84
CA THR A 13 6.74 -6.82 -4.53
C THR A 13 7.40 -6.33 -5.81
N ALA A 14 7.54 -7.21 -6.81
CA ALA A 14 8.04 -6.84 -8.13
C ALA A 14 7.15 -5.79 -8.79
N LEU A 15 5.82 -5.93 -8.68
CA LEU A 15 4.88 -4.94 -9.19
C LEU A 15 4.97 -3.61 -8.44
N ALA A 16 5.11 -3.62 -7.12
CA ALA A 16 5.28 -2.41 -6.31
C ALA A 16 6.54 -1.63 -6.65
N LEU A 17 7.62 -2.32 -6.97
CA LEU A 17 8.86 -1.72 -7.46
C LEU A 17 8.70 -1.21 -8.91
N LEU A 18 8.03 -1.98 -9.76
CA LEU A 18 7.90 -1.69 -11.19
C LEU A 18 6.95 -0.52 -11.47
N ILE A 19 5.83 -0.38 -10.75
CA ILE A 19 4.84 0.68 -11.02
C ILE A 19 5.47 2.08 -11.06
N PRO A 20 6.20 2.56 -10.04
CA PRO A 20 6.80 3.89 -10.11
C PRO A 20 7.78 4.03 -11.29
N LEU A 21 8.54 2.99 -11.64
CA LEU A 21 9.46 3.01 -12.79
C LEU A 21 8.72 3.08 -14.13
N ALA A 22 7.65 2.30 -14.29
CA ALA A 22 6.89 2.19 -15.52
C ALA A 22 5.91 3.35 -15.73
N PHE A 23 5.39 3.92 -14.65
CA PHE A 23 4.34 4.95 -14.69
C PHE A 23 4.90 6.38 -14.58
N GLN A 24 6.19 6.53 -14.23
CA GLN A 24 6.87 7.82 -14.23
C GLN A 24 6.67 8.54 -15.56
N GLY A 25 6.20 9.79 -15.51
CA GLY A 25 5.97 10.64 -16.68
C GLY A 25 4.64 10.46 -17.42
N TRP A 26 3.81 9.46 -17.09
CA TRP A 26 2.51 9.24 -17.74
C TRP A 26 1.34 9.09 -16.75
N LEU A 27 1.44 8.16 -15.79
CA LEU A 27 0.44 7.98 -14.72
C LEU A 27 0.94 8.55 -13.38
N GLN A 28 1.96 9.41 -13.44
CA GLN A 28 2.54 10.07 -12.29
C GLN A 28 2.23 11.57 -12.34
N VAL A 29 1.62 12.07 -11.27
CA VAL A 29 1.38 13.50 -11.03
C VAL A 29 2.43 14.00 -10.06
N VAL A 30 3.22 15.00 -10.48
CA VAL A 30 4.22 15.66 -9.63
C VAL A 30 3.92 17.15 -9.62
N ILE A 31 3.37 17.64 -8.50
CA ILE A 31 3.08 19.05 -8.26
C ILE A 31 3.68 19.40 -6.91
N PRO A 32 4.96 19.83 -6.86
CA PRO A 32 5.67 20.01 -5.61
C PRO A 32 4.89 20.86 -4.60
N PRO A 33 4.82 20.46 -3.31
CA PRO A 33 5.51 19.33 -2.70
C PRO A 33 4.80 17.96 -2.82
N PHE A 34 3.65 17.90 -3.50
CA PHE A 34 2.87 16.67 -3.66
C PHE A 34 3.32 15.84 -4.86
N SER A 35 3.22 14.53 -4.71
CA SER A 35 3.37 13.57 -5.80
C SER A 35 2.45 12.38 -5.57
N ALA A 36 1.92 11.83 -6.66
CA ALA A 36 1.12 10.62 -6.69
C ALA A 36 1.38 9.84 -7.98
N THR A 37 1.52 8.52 -7.89
CA THR A 37 1.56 7.63 -9.06
C THR A 37 0.30 6.76 -9.00
N LEU A 38 -0.54 6.82 -10.03
CA LEU A 38 -1.80 6.06 -10.05
C LEU A 38 -1.54 4.55 -9.86
N ALA A 39 -2.36 3.90 -9.04
CA ALA A 39 -2.24 2.49 -8.66
C ALA A 39 -0.95 2.11 -7.92
N SER A 40 -0.15 3.07 -7.42
CA SER A 40 1.08 2.74 -6.68
C SER A 40 0.82 1.97 -5.39
N HIS A 41 -0.35 2.15 -4.76
CA HIS A 41 -0.71 1.38 -3.57
C HIS A 41 -1.36 0.04 -3.89
N LEU A 42 -1.79 -0.22 -5.13
CA LEU A 42 -2.50 -1.44 -5.53
C LEU A 42 -1.80 -2.71 -5.02
N PRO A 43 -0.48 -2.90 -5.19
CA PRO A 43 0.16 -4.12 -4.73
C PRO A 43 0.17 -4.22 -3.20
N SER A 44 0.48 -3.12 -2.50
CA SER A 44 0.47 -3.07 -1.03
C SER A 44 -0.91 -3.34 -0.46
N MET A 45 -1.96 -2.81 -1.09
CA MET A 45 -3.33 -2.99 -0.67
C MET A 45 -3.84 -4.41 -0.93
N LEU A 46 -3.49 -5.03 -2.06
CA LEU A 46 -3.77 -6.44 -2.32
C LEU A 46 -3.02 -7.34 -1.33
N ALA A 47 -1.77 -7.01 -0.99
CA ALA A 47 -0.95 -7.76 -0.05
C ALA A 47 -1.55 -7.83 1.36
N MET A 48 -2.38 -6.86 1.76
CA MET A 48 -3.14 -6.90 3.01
C MET A 48 -4.06 -8.13 3.09
N THR A 49 -4.51 -8.65 1.94
CA THR A 49 -5.38 -9.82 1.92
C THR A 49 -4.65 -11.14 2.13
N ILE A 50 -3.32 -11.12 2.08
CA ILE A 50 -2.45 -12.30 2.13
C ILE A 50 -1.94 -12.51 3.56
N SER A 51 -0.98 -11.69 4.01
CA SER A 51 -0.38 -11.79 5.35
C SER A 51 0.36 -10.50 5.73
N PRO A 52 0.59 -10.23 7.03
CA PRO A 52 1.42 -9.11 7.47
C PRO A 52 2.85 -9.14 6.89
N GLN A 53 3.45 -10.34 6.78
CA GLN A 53 4.80 -10.50 6.22
C GLN A 53 4.82 -10.11 4.74
N THR A 54 3.84 -10.57 3.97
CA THR A 54 3.71 -10.23 2.56
C THR A 54 3.49 -8.73 2.36
N ALA A 55 2.60 -8.10 3.15
CA ALA A 55 2.37 -6.67 3.08
C ALA A 55 3.63 -5.84 3.40
N ALA A 56 4.43 -6.29 4.37
CA ALA A 56 5.71 -5.65 4.69
C ALA A 56 6.70 -5.68 3.51
N PHE A 57 6.91 -6.85 2.90
CA PHE A 57 7.81 -6.98 1.74
C PHE A 57 7.38 -6.12 0.55
N VAL A 58 6.07 -6.07 0.28
CA VAL A 58 5.53 -5.26 -0.81
C VAL A 58 5.69 -3.77 -0.51
N GLY A 59 5.52 -3.34 0.75
CA GLY A 59 5.83 -1.98 1.19
C GLY A 59 7.31 -1.60 0.99
N VAL A 60 8.24 -2.52 1.29
CA VAL A 60 9.67 -2.32 1.02
C VAL A 60 9.93 -2.17 -0.49
N GLY A 61 9.34 -3.05 -1.32
CA GLY A 61 9.46 -2.95 -2.78
C GLY A 61 8.95 -1.61 -3.33
N SER A 62 7.83 -1.13 -2.79
CA SER A 62 7.28 0.18 -3.14
C SER A 62 8.23 1.32 -2.78
N SER A 63 8.78 1.32 -1.57
CA SER A 63 9.76 2.33 -1.12
C SER A 63 11.02 2.35 -2.02
N LEU A 64 11.54 1.17 -2.38
CA LEU A 64 12.68 1.06 -3.30
C LEU A 64 12.36 1.59 -4.70
N GLY A 65 11.18 1.28 -5.25
CA GLY A 65 10.75 1.81 -6.54
C GLY A 65 10.66 3.35 -6.55
N PHE A 66 10.14 3.94 -5.47
CA PHE A 66 10.08 5.41 -5.34
C PHE A 66 11.46 6.04 -5.09
N LEU A 67 12.38 5.35 -4.40
CA LEU A 67 13.76 5.80 -4.25
C LEU A 67 14.45 5.97 -5.61
N MET A 68 14.21 5.03 -6.53
CA MET A 68 14.81 5.05 -7.87
C MET A 68 14.24 6.13 -8.79
N THR A 69 13.08 6.71 -8.47
CA THR A 69 12.32 7.59 -9.36
C THR A 69 12.17 9.03 -8.85
N LEU A 70 11.80 9.20 -7.58
CA LEU A 70 11.45 10.49 -6.98
C LEU A 70 12.36 10.89 -5.80
N GLY A 71 13.35 10.06 -5.46
CA GLY A 71 14.37 10.37 -4.46
C GLY A 71 13.99 10.02 -3.01
N PRO A 72 14.88 10.33 -2.05
CA PRO A 72 14.85 9.76 -0.70
C PRO A 72 13.65 10.21 0.16
N VAL A 73 13.19 11.45 0.02
CA VAL A 73 12.03 11.95 0.80
C VAL A 73 10.75 11.20 0.41
N VAL A 74 10.54 10.98 -0.89
CA VAL A 74 9.38 10.24 -1.39
C VAL A 74 9.53 8.74 -1.09
N ALA A 75 10.74 8.19 -1.12
CA ALA A 75 11.00 6.82 -0.69
C ALA A 75 10.64 6.58 0.78
N LEU A 76 10.96 7.53 1.67
CA LEU A 76 10.59 7.46 3.09
C LEU A 76 9.08 7.61 3.30
N ARG A 77 8.41 8.46 2.52
CA ARG A 77 6.94 8.53 2.50
C ARG A 77 6.35 7.16 2.11
N ALA A 78 6.85 6.57 1.02
CA ALA A 78 6.45 5.23 0.58
C ALA A 78 6.82 4.12 1.58
N ALA A 79 7.79 4.32 2.48
CA ALA A 79 8.08 3.36 3.56
C ALA A 79 6.90 3.24 4.55
N VAL A 80 6.01 4.23 4.63
CA VAL A 80 4.74 4.14 5.39
C VAL A 80 3.86 3.01 4.87
N HIS A 81 4.02 2.59 3.60
CA HIS A 81 3.30 1.44 3.03
C HIS A 81 3.54 0.14 3.79
N ILE A 82 4.72 0.00 4.40
CA ILE A 82 5.05 -1.14 5.26
C ILE A 82 4.09 -1.16 6.46
N VAL A 83 3.95 -0.02 7.14
CA VAL A 83 3.16 0.10 8.37
C VAL A 83 1.67 -0.04 8.06
N PHE A 84 1.14 0.72 7.11
CA PHE A 84 -0.29 0.61 6.78
C PHE A 84 -0.62 -0.78 6.23
N GLY A 85 0.28 -1.38 5.45
CA GLY A 85 0.09 -2.71 4.88
C GLY A 85 0.00 -3.78 5.96
N ILE A 86 0.90 -3.76 6.95
CA ILE A 86 0.86 -4.66 8.11
C ILE A 86 -0.45 -4.48 8.89
N VAL A 87 -0.82 -3.25 9.24
CA VAL A 87 -2.03 -2.99 10.02
C VAL A 87 -3.29 -3.40 9.25
N GLY A 88 -3.37 -3.04 7.97
CA GLY A 88 -4.45 -3.45 7.09
C GLY A 88 -4.54 -4.98 6.96
N ALA A 89 -3.41 -5.69 6.90
CA ALA A 89 -3.40 -7.15 6.88
C ALA A 89 -3.97 -7.76 8.17
N LEU A 90 -3.63 -7.19 9.34
CA LEU A 90 -4.19 -7.63 10.61
C LEU A 90 -5.70 -7.37 10.71
N VAL A 91 -6.18 -6.22 10.18
CA VAL A 91 -7.61 -5.89 10.12
C VAL A 91 -8.36 -6.81 9.16
N TYR A 92 -7.78 -7.11 8.00
CA TYR A 92 -8.35 -8.05 7.04
C TYR A 92 -8.43 -9.46 7.61
N ALA A 93 -7.37 -9.94 8.25
CA ALA A 93 -7.33 -11.28 8.87
C ALA A 93 -8.45 -11.49 9.91
N ARG A 94 -8.82 -10.42 10.63
CA ARG A 94 -9.91 -10.45 11.62
C ARG A 94 -11.29 -10.35 10.99
N SER A 95 -11.46 -9.47 10.01
CA SER A 95 -12.79 -9.08 9.51
C SER A 95 -13.22 -9.77 8.21
N GLY A 96 -12.27 -10.28 7.42
CA GLY A 96 -12.49 -10.82 6.08
C GLY A 96 -12.92 -9.77 5.03
N ALA A 97 -12.89 -8.47 5.37
CA ALA A 97 -13.42 -7.42 4.51
C ALA A 97 -12.33 -6.43 4.09
N LEU A 98 -12.06 -6.36 2.78
CA LEU A 98 -11.02 -5.48 2.22
C LEU A 98 -11.27 -4.00 2.54
N TRP A 99 -12.53 -3.54 2.45
CA TRP A 99 -12.86 -2.14 2.72
C TRP A 99 -12.51 -1.69 4.15
N LYS A 100 -12.59 -2.58 5.14
CA LYS A 100 -12.19 -2.29 6.52
C LYS A 100 -10.67 -2.13 6.64
N ALA A 101 -9.91 -2.94 5.90
CA ALA A 101 -8.46 -2.82 5.83
C ALA A 101 -8.03 -1.52 5.16
N LEU A 102 -8.66 -1.16 4.03
CA LEU A 102 -8.43 0.12 3.34
C LEU A 102 -8.75 1.31 4.25
N LEU A 103 -9.90 1.28 4.93
CA LEU A 103 -10.29 2.34 5.87
C LEU A 103 -9.31 2.48 7.04
N ALA A 104 -8.80 1.37 7.58
CA ALA A 104 -7.80 1.40 8.65
C ALA A 104 -6.42 1.89 8.17
N ALA A 105 -6.06 1.60 6.92
CA ALA A 105 -4.80 2.03 6.32
C ALA A 105 -4.77 3.53 6.01
N LEU A 106 -5.90 4.13 5.62
CA LEU A 106 -6.01 5.53 5.22
C LEU A 106 -5.41 6.53 6.23
N PRO A 107 -5.79 6.54 7.53
CA PRO A 107 -5.23 7.50 8.47
C PRO A 107 -3.74 7.26 8.73
N ILE A 108 -3.30 6.00 8.75
CA ILE A 108 -1.88 5.64 8.92
C ILE A 108 -1.07 6.18 7.74
N HIS A 109 -1.61 6.05 6.54
CA HIS A 109 -0.95 6.50 5.33
C HIS A 109 -0.82 8.03 5.28
N ALA A 110 -1.95 8.74 5.39
CA ALA A 110 -1.97 10.20 5.30
C ALA A 110 -1.17 10.88 6.42
N LEU A 111 -1.35 10.42 7.67
CA LEU A 111 -0.62 10.98 8.81
C LEU A 111 0.84 10.53 8.82
N GLY A 112 1.13 9.29 8.43
CA GLY A 112 2.50 8.78 8.34
C GLY A 112 3.32 9.60 7.36
N GLU A 113 2.80 9.85 6.15
CA GLU A 113 3.52 10.70 5.19
C GLU A 113 3.67 12.14 5.68
N THR A 114 2.64 12.70 6.32
CA THR A 114 2.70 14.04 6.93
C THR A 114 3.84 14.12 7.95
N LEU A 115 3.97 13.12 8.82
CA LEU A 115 5.02 13.08 9.84
C LEU A 115 6.41 12.88 9.24
N VAL A 116 6.52 12.05 8.20
CA VAL A 116 7.79 11.77 7.52
C VAL A 116 8.40 13.03 6.93
N VAL A 117 7.61 13.96 6.39
CA VAL A 117 8.15 15.12 5.68
C VAL A 117 8.55 16.28 6.60
N LEU A 118 8.00 16.39 7.81
CA LEU A 118 8.28 17.52 8.71
C LEU A 118 9.78 17.69 9.04
N PRO A 119 10.57 16.63 9.31
CA PRO A 119 12.02 16.76 9.55
C PRO A 119 12.81 17.28 8.35
N PHE A 120 12.24 17.27 7.15
CA PHE A 120 12.88 17.73 5.91
C PHE A 120 12.56 19.19 5.57
N GLY A 121 12.02 19.96 6.52
CA GLY A 121 11.80 21.40 6.39
C GLY A 121 10.46 21.80 5.74
N PHE A 122 9.57 20.84 5.50
CA PHE A 122 8.21 21.15 5.03
C PHE A 122 7.43 21.80 6.17
N THR A 123 6.74 22.91 5.86
CA THR A 123 5.84 23.56 6.82
C THR A 123 4.68 22.64 7.17
N PHE A 124 4.07 22.82 8.35
CA PHE A 124 2.89 22.05 8.75
C PHE A 124 1.75 22.15 7.73
N SER A 125 1.55 23.32 7.12
CA SER A 125 0.56 23.53 6.05
C SER A 125 0.86 22.67 4.82
N GLN A 126 2.12 22.66 4.34
CA GLN A 126 2.53 21.80 3.22
C GLN A 126 2.40 20.31 3.58
N ALA A 127 2.84 19.91 4.77
CA ALA A 127 2.83 18.53 5.21
C ALA A 127 1.41 17.99 5.34
N LEU A 128 0.51 18.72 6.00
CA LEU A 128 -0.85 18.24 6.26
C LEU A 128 -1.82 18.51 5.11
N LEU A 129 -1.89 19.76 4.62
CA LEU A 129 -2.92 20.18 3.66
C LEU A 129 -2.60 19.79 2.23
N ILE A 130 -1.32 19.78 1.86
CA ILE A 130 -0.91 19.44 0.49
C ILE A 130 -0.56 17.96 0.41
N ILE A 131 0.38 17.49 1.22
CA ILE A 131 0.82 16.09 1.20
C ILE A 131 -0.23 15.19 1.86
N GLY A 132 -0.57 15.39 3.13
CA GLY A 132 -1.49 14.52 3.87
C GLY A 132 -2.87 14.37 3.20
N LEU A 133 -3.51 15.48 2.83
CA LEU A 133 -4.80 15.45 2.13
C LEU A 133 -4.68 14.86 0.71
N GLY A 134 -3.64 15.23 -0.04
CA GLY A 134 -3.35 14.65 -1.35
C GLY A 134 -3.18 13.13 -1.27
N THR A 135 -2.45 12.66 -0.28
CA THR A 135 -2.22 11.24 0.01
C THR A 135 -3.51 10.52 0.41
N ALA A 136 -4.39 11.16 1.18
CA ALA A 136 -5.71 10.61 1.50
C ALA A 136 -6.57 10.43 0.23
N MET A 137 -6.63 11.44 -0.64
CA MET A 137 -7.37 11.35 -1.91
C MET A 137 -6.79 10.29 -2.84
N HIS A 138 -5.46 10.24 -2.97
CA HIS A 138 -4.75 9.25 -3.77
C HIS A 138 -4.96 7.83 -3.24
N HIS A 139 -4.92 7.64 -1.91
CA HIS A 139 -5.24 6.36 -1.28
C HIS A 139 -6.67 5.89 -1.58
N VAL A 140 -7.64 6.81 -1.60
CA VAL A 140 -9.03 6.47 -1.95
C VAL A 140 -9.13 6.03 -3.42
N ALA A 141 -8.51 6.77 -4.33
CA ALA A 141 -8.47 6.41 -5.75
C ALA A 141 -7.86 5.00 -5.96
N ASP A 142 -6.70 4.75 -5.36
CA ASP A 142 -6.06 3.43 -5.45
C ASP A 142 -6.85 2.34 -4.72
N GLY A 143 -7.58 2.68 -3.65
CA GLY A 143 -8.48 1.78 -2.95
C GLY A 143 -9.67 1.34 -3.81
N VAL A 144 -10.21 2.24 -4.64
CA VAL A 144 -11.24 1.90 -5.64
C VAL A 144 -10.68 0.96 -6.70
N ILE A 145 -9.50 1.27 -7.25
CA ILE A 145 -8.82 0.40 -8.23
C ILE A 145 -8.55 -0.98 -7.62
N THR A 146 -8.03 -1.02 -6.40
CA THR A 146 -7.77 -2.27 -5.65
C THR A 146 -9.04 -3.08 -5.46
N SER A 147 -10.14 -2.43 -5.07
CA SER A 147 -11.41 -3.13 -4.87
C SER A 147 -11.94 -3.74 -6.17
N ALA A 148 -11.83 -3.02 -7.29
CA ALA A 148 -12.21 -3.52 -8.61
C ALA A 148 -11.34 -4.72 -9.03
N VAL A 149 -10.01 -4.61 -8.90
CA VAL A 149 -9.07 -5.69 -9.23
C VAL A 149 -9.29 -6.91 -8.33
N PHE A 150 -9.42 -6.72 -7.02
CA PHE A 150 -9.66 -7.80 -6.06
C PHE A 150 -10.96 -8.55 -6.36
N HIS A 151 -12.03 -7.83 -6.70
CA HIS A 151 -13.30 -8.44 -7.09
C HIS A 151 -13.18 -9.22 -8.41
N ALA A 152 -12.53 -8.64 -9.42
CA ALA A 152 -12.30 -9.31 -10.70
C ALA A 152 -11.48 -10.61 -10.54
N MET A 153 -10.42 -10.58 -9.74
CA MET A 153 -9.60 -11.75 -9.42
C MET A 153 -10.41 -12.83 -8.71
N THR A 154 -11.23 -12.45 -7.72
CA THR A 154 -12.08 -13.39 -6.99
C THR A 154 -13.09 -14.06 -7.92
N LYS A 155 -13.72 -13.30 -8.83
CA LYS A 155 -14.66 -13.82 -9.83
C LYS A 155 -13.97 -14.76 -10.84
N ALA A 156 -12.71 -14.51 -11.16
CA ALA A 156 -11.88 -15.36 -12.01
C ALA A 156 -11.32 -16.60 -11.29
N GLY A 157 -11.63 -16.81 -9.99
CA GLY A 157 -11.16 -17.95 -9.21
C GLY A 157 -9.75 -17.80 -8.64
N VAL A 158 -9.13 -16.62 -8.73
CA VAL A 158 -7.83 -16.33 -8.14
C VAL A 158 -8.02 -15.82 -6.71
N ASN A 159 -7.82 -16.70 -5.72
CA ASN A 159 -7.96 -16.33 -4.32
C ASN A 159 -6.60 -15.96 -3.69
N LEU A 160 -6.37 -14.66 -3.51
CA LEU A 160 -5.21 -14.14 -2.77
C LEU A 160 -5.33 -14.34 -1.25
N SER A 161 -6.55 -14.50 -0.72
CA SER A 161 -6.75 -14.71 0.71
C SER A 161 -6.31 -16.10 1.13
N LEU A 162 -5.05 -16.20 1.54
CA LEU A 162 -4.45 -17.40 2.09
C LEU A 162 -4.80 -17.48 3.57
N ARG A 163 -6.08 -17.75 3.87
CA ARG A 163 -6.60 -17.86 5.24
C ARG A 163 -5.76 -18.89 6.03
N PRO A 164 -5.12 -18.53 7.15
CA PRO A 164 -4.63 -19.53 8.08
C PRO A 164 -5.85 -20.33 8.57
N LYS A 165 -5.77 -21.67 8.55
CA LYS A 165 -6.78 -22.48 9.26
C LYS A 165 -6.84 -21.95 10.69
N ARG A 166 -8.02 -21.50 11.14
CA ARG A 166 -8.23 -21.30 12.58
C ARG A 166 -7.91 -22.63 13.26
N PRO A 167 -7.18 -22.66 14.39
CA PRO A 167 -7.17 -23.86 15.21
C PRO A 167 -8.63 -24.17 15.54
N VAL A 168 -9.06 -25.39 15.22
CA VAL A 168 -10.33 -25.90 15.73
C VAL A 168 -10.13 -25.99 17.24
N ASN A 169 -10.76 -25.10 18.00
CA ASN A 169 -10.83 -25.27 19.43
C ASN A 169 -11.64 -26.55 19.66
N HIS A 170 -10.96 -27.61 20.09
CA HIS A 170 -11.57 -28.85 20.57
C HIS A 170 -11.94 -28.73 22.05
N LEU A 171 -12.44 -27.57 22.47
CA LEU A 171 -12.95 -27.32 23.82
C LEU A 171 -14.48 -27.27 23.78
#